data_AF-A0A931BVP7-F1
#
_entry.id   AF-A0A931BVP7-F1
#
_cell.length_a   1.000
_cell.length_b   1.000
_cell.length_c   1.000
_cell.angle_alpha   90.00
_cell.angle_beta   90.00
_cell.angle_gamma   90.00
#
_symmetry.space_group_name_H-M   'P 1'
#
loop_
_entity.id
_entity.type
_entity.pdbx_description
1 polymer ?
#
loop_
_entity_poly.entity_id
_entity_poly.type
_entity_poly.pdbx_seq_one_letter_code
_entity_poly.pdbx_strand_id
1 'polypeptide(L)'
;MKKGCLTAIVILVGLIGLFIYSLSTAFDTEYDKAEIKQKVGGTLICNSVYNADHHSWQYDISYKYKPNNDSIIDIGSGTYYGREWNKDEQLLRYKNWLILKTGGWIGTDKIIVGNLKNGKWNEFEFTPESIEKEGLWQQANIQSLTSFCCSEAFIENINNGQIVLNYKYRTSEMPVNNYGQSKVYYIINDSTGIPEMIKVK
;
A
#
# COMPACT_ATOMS: atom_id res chain seq x y z
N MET A 1 12.14 45.12 -36.97
CA MET A 1 11.92 44.69 -35.57
C MET A 1 12.94 45.38 -34.67
N LYS A 2 12.52 46.05 -33.59
CA LYS A 2 13.47 46.63 -32.61
C LYS A 2 14.31 45.50 -32.00
N LYS A 3 15.62 45.70 -31.79
CA LYS A 3 16.55 44.67 -31.30
C LYS A 3 16.04 43.91 -30.05
N GLY A 4 15.28 44.58 -29.18
CA GLY A 4 14.64 43.97 -27.99
C GLY A 4 13.52 42.95 -28.28
N CYS A 5 12.91 42.97 -29.46
CA CYS A 5 11.84 42.03 -29.85
C CYS A 5 12.41 40.68 -30.27
N LEU A 6 13.58 40.64 -30.93
CA LEU A 6 14.24 39.39 -31.34
C LEU A 6 14.82 38.65 -30.13
N THR A 7 15.45 39.37 -29.19
CA THR A 7 15.92 38.79 -27.92
C THR A 7 14.77 38.24 -27.09
N ALA A 8 13.63 38.93 -27.02
CA ALA A 8 12.45 38.44 -26.32
C ALA A 8 11.90 37.13 -26.92
N ILE A 9 11.87 37.01 -28.26
CA ILE A 9 11.42 35.78 -28.94
C ILE A 9 12.37 34.61 -28.66
N VAL A 10 13.68 34.81 -28.72
CA VAL A 10 14.67 33.76 -28.44
C VAL A 10 14.56 33.27 -26.99
N ILE A 11 14.41 34.19 -26.03
CA ILE A 11 14.21 33.83 -24.61
C ILE A 11 12.90 33.05 -24.45
N LEU A 12 11.81 33.49 -25.07
CA LEU A 12 10.53 32.81 -25.00
C LEU A 12 10.59 31.39 -25.56
N VAL A 13 11.21 31.20 -26.73
CA VAL A 13 11.39 29.86 -27.33
C VAL A 13 12.28 28.99 -26.45
N GLY A 14 13.34 29.55 -25.87
CA GLY A 14 14.20 28.83 -24.92
C GLY A 14 13.45 28.38 -23.66
N LEU A 15 12.62 29.25 -23.09
CA LEU A 15 11.77 28.93 -21.93
C LEU A 15 10.73 27.87 -22.26
N ILE A 16 10.10 27.93 -23.45
CA ILE A 16 9.16 26.89 -23.91
C ILE A 16 9.89 25.55 -24.07
N GLY A 17 11.10 25.55 -24.65
CA GLY A 17 11.91 24.34 -24.78
C GLY A 17 12.27 23.73 -23.43
N LEU A 18 12.71 24.54 -22.47
CA LEU A 18 13.00 24.10 -21.10
C LEU A 18 11.74 23.58 -20.39
N PHE A 19 10.60 24.23 -20.61
CA PHE A 19 9.32 23.82 -20.04
C PHE A 19 8.88 22.46 -20.58
N ILE A 20 8.92 22.25 -21.90
CA ILE A 20 8.61 20.95 -22.53
C ILE A 20 9.55 19.87 -22.02
N TYR A 21 10.85 20.16 -21.93
CA TYR A 21 11.83 19.21 -21.39
C TYR A 21 11.54 18.84 -19.94
N SER A 22 11.27 19.83 -19.08
CA SER A 22 10.91 19.59 -17.68
C SER A 22 9.64 18.76 -17.50
N LEU A 23 8.63 18.96 -18.36
CA LEU A 23 7.41 18.17 -18.35
C LEU A 23 7.69 16.71 -18.75
N SER A 24 8.54 16.48 -19.75
CA SER A 24 8.88 15.11 -20.15
C SER A 24 9.59 14.34 -19.04
N THR A 25 10.51 14.97 -18.32
CA THR A 25 11.26 14.31 -17.23
C THR A 25 10.47 14.19 -15.93
N ALA A 26 9.46 15.03 -15.71
CA ALA A 26 8.70 15.05 -14.45
C ALA A 26 7.75 13.86 -14.27
N PHE A 27 7.43 13.14 -15.35
CA PHE A 27 6.52 11.99 -15.35
C PHE A 27 7.22 10.69 -15.80
N ASP A 28 8.55 10.69 -15.87
CA ASP A 28 9.31 9.48 -16.19
C ASP A 28 9.18 8.47 -15.05
N THR A 29 9.04 7.19 -15.41
CA THR A 29 9.05 6.09 -14.45
C THR A 29 10.43 5.96 -13.80
N GLU A 30 10.49 5.95 -12.48
CA GLU A 30 11.73 5.73 -11.74
C GLU A 30 11.80 4.29 -11.19
N TYR A 31 12.99 3.70 -11.20
CA TYR A 31 13.24 2.36 -10.69
C TYR A 31 14.20 2.41 -9.51
N ASP A 32 13.88 1.68 -8.46
CA ASP A 32 14.74 1.58 -7.29
C ASP A 32 14.77 0.15 -6.73
N LYS A 33 15.83 -0.18 -6.00
CA LYS A 33 16.00 -1.49 -5.38
C LYS A 33 16.50 -1.33 -3.96
N ALA A 34 15.84 -2.01 -3.01
CA ALA A 34 16.31 -2.14 -1.64
C ALA A 34 16.55 -3.61 -1.27
N GLU A 35 17.59 -3.83 -0.47
CA GLU A 35 17.84 -5.11 0.18
C GLU A 35 17.83 -4.89 1.70
N ILE A 36 16.76 -5.36 2.34
CA ILE A 36 16.46 -5.08 3.74
C ILE A 36 16.73 -6.34 4.56
N LYS A 37 17.74 -6.30 5.42
CA LYS A 37 18.03 -7.39 6.35
C LYS A 37 16.88 -7.55 7.34
N GLN A 38 16.39 -8.77 7.48
CA GLN A 38 15.17 -9.06 8.23
C GLN A 38 15.49 -9.50 9.66
N LYS A 39 14.76 -8.98 10.64
CA LYS A 39 14.87 -9.39 12.06
C LYS A 39 14.56 -10.88 12.25
N VAL A 40 13.69 -11.44 11.41
CA VAL A 40 13.34 -12.88 11.42
C VAL A 40 14.37 -13.79 10.73
N GLY A 41 15.50 -13.21 10.29
CA GLY A 41 16.54 -13.86 9.48
C GLY A 41 16.32 -13.65 7.98
N GLY A 42 17.37 -13.81 7.18
CA GLY A 42 17.34 -13.59 5.73
C GLY A 42 17.29 -12.12 5.30
N THR A 43 16.98 -11.91 4.03
CA THR A 43 16.94 -10.60 3.36
C THR A 43 15.65 -10.47 2.56
N LEU A 44 14.95 -9.36 2.72
CA LEU A 44 13.85 -8.95 1.86
C LEU A 44 14.43 -8.11 0.71
N ILE A 45 14.19 -8.52 -0.52
CA ILE A 45 14.63 -7.87 -1.74
C ILE A 45 13.41 -7.21 -2.35
N CYS A 46 13.45 -5.88 -2.44
CA CYS A 46 12.34 -5.06 -2.92
C CYS A 46 12.77 -4.36 -4.21
N ASN A 47 11.98 -4.51 -5.27
CA ASN A 47 12.15 -3.75 -6.50
C ASN A 47 10.97 -2.81 -6.63
N SER A 48 11.24 -1.51 -6.66
CA SER A 48 10.26 -0.44 -6.72
C SER A 48 10.18 0.14 -8.11
N VAL A 49 8.96 0.39 -8.57
CA VAL A 49 8.64 1.18 -9.76
C VAL A 49 7.81 2.36 -9.31
N TYR A 50 8.34 3.57 -9.44
CA TYR A 50 7.61 4.80 -9.19
C TYR A 50 6.99 5.30 -10.48
N ASN A 51 5.69 5.57 -10.45
CA ASN A 51 4.95 6.15 -11.55
C ASN A 51 4.24 7.40 -11.06
N ALA A 52 4.29 8.48 -11.85
CA ALA A 52 3.56 9.71 -11.58
C ALA A 52 2.84 10.18 -12.84
N ASP A 53 1.61 10.67 -12.67
CA ASP A 53 0.85 11.36 -13.70
C ASP A 53 0.27 12.68 -13.15
N HIS A 54 -0.58 13.35 -13.95
CA HIS A 54 -1.21 14.60 -13.56
C HIS A 54 -2.19 14.48 -12.38
N HIS A 55 -2.70 13.29 -12.09
CA HIS A 55 -3.72 13.02 -11.08
C HIS A 55 -3.16 12.41 -9.80
N SER A 56 -2.13 11.57 -9.90
CA SER A 56 -1.58 10.83 -8.76
C SER A 56 -0.15 10.37 -9.02
N TRP A 57 0.46 9.85 -7.97
CA TRP A 57 1.70 9.10 -8.03
C TRP A 57 1.55 7.82 -7.21
N GLN A 58 2.33 6.80 -7.55
CA GLN A 58 2.33 5.51 -6.86
C GLN A 58 3.72 4.86 -6.89
N TYR A 59 4.03 4.10 -5.85
CA TYR A 59 5.10 3.12 -5.89
C TYR A 59 4.52 1.72 -5.98
N ASP A 60 4.96 0.93 -6.97
CA ASP A 60 4.69 -0.50 -7.06
C ASP A 60 5.94 -1.29 -6.66
N ILE A 61 5.81 -2.11 -5.62
CA ILE A 61 6.93 -2.85 -5.03
C ILE A 61 6.72 -4.35 -5.29
N SER A 62 7.69 -4.99 -5.93
CA SER A 62 7.79 -6.45 -6.00
C SER A 62 8.70 -6.96 -4.89
N TYR A 63 8.21 -7.92 -4.13
CA TYR A 63 8.89 -8.48 -2.97
C TYR A 63 9.39 -9.89 -3.25
N LYS A 64 10.69 -10.10 -2.97
CA LYS A 64 11.29 -11.43 -2.89
C LYS A 64 11.94 -11.61 -1.54
N TYR A 65 11.86 -12.81 -0.98
CA TYR A 65 12.50 -13.15 0.28
C TYR A 65 13.59 -14.19 0.06
N LYS A 66 14.79 -13.88 0.54
CA LYS A 66 15.93 -14.79 0.57
C LYS A 66 16.15 -15.26 2.01
N PRO A 67 15.72 -16.48 2.39
CA PRO A 67 16.05 -17.06 3.68
C PRO A 67 17.55 -17.39 3.73
N ASN A 68 18.05 -17.79 4.90
CA ASN A 68 19.47 -18.12 5.11
C ASN A 68 19.98 -19.34 4.29
N ASN A 69 19.13 -20.00 3.51
CA ASN A 69 19.42 -21.21 2.73
C ASN A 69 19.66 -20.91 1.22
N ASP A 70 19.99 -19.67 0.87
CA ASP A 70 20.27 -19.15 -0.47
C ASP A 70 19.15 -19.24 -1.53
N SER A 71 18.00 -19.86 -1.24
CA SER A 71 16.82 -19.80 -2.12
C SER A 71 16.23 -18.39 -2.15
N ILE A 72 15.79 -17.92 -3.32
CA ILE A 72 15.03 -16.67 -3.45
C ILE A 72 13.59 -17.04 -3.78
N ILE A 73 12.65 -16.55 -2.96
CA ILE A 73 11.23 -16.87 -3.05
C ILE A 73 10.50 -15.59 -3.43
N ASP A 74 9.68 -15.63 -4.47
CA ASP A 74 8.73 -14.56 -4.74
C ASP A 74 7.61 -14.62 -3.71
N ILE A 75 7.35 -13.50 -3.03
CA ILE A 75 6.35 -13.47 -1.96
C ILE A 75 5.15 -12.59 -2.31
N GLY A 76 5.19 -11.85 -3.43
CA GLY A 76 4.09 -11.00 -3.86
C GLY A 76 4.50 -9.54 -4.07
N SER A 77 3.52 -8.63 -4.01
CA SER A 77 3.72 -7.22 -4.31
C SER A 77 2.99 -6.29 -3.35
N GLY A 78 3.27 -5.00 -3.44
CA GLY A 78 2.59 -3.93 -2.72
C GLY A 78 2.48 -2.68 -3.57
N THR A 79 1.48 -1.86 -3.29
CA THR A 79 1.31 -0.57 -3.98
C THR A 79 1.08 0.56 -2.98
N TYR A 80 1.73 1.69 -3.20
CA TYR A 80 1.63 2.87 -2.34
C TYR A 80 1.12 4.06 -3.14
N TYR A 81 -0.21 4.18 -3.24
CA TYR A 81 -0.87 5.31 -3.88
C TYR A 81 -0.76 6.58 -3.02
N GLY A 82 -0.18 7.64 -3.57
CA GLY A 82 -0.04 8.94 -2.91
C GLY A 82 0.72 8.90 -1.59
N ARG A 83 1.51 7.85 -1.35
CA ARG A 83 2.26 7.60 -0.12
C ARG A 83 3.65 7.09 -0.43
N GLU A 84 4.64 7.53 0.33
CA GLU A 84 6.01 7.05 0.14
C GLU A 84 6.13 5.59 0.57
N TRP A 85 6.91 4.83 -0.19
CA TRP A 85 7.28 3.48 0.21
C TRP A 85 8.35 3.52 1.30
N ASN A 86 8.08 2.84 2.42
CA ASN A 86 9.01 2.76 3.53
C ASN A 86 10.06 1.64 3.30
N LYS A 87 11.33 2.03 3.15
CA LYS A 87 12.44 1.11 2.85
C LYS A 87 13.01 0.38 4.07
N ASP A 88 12.26 0.28 5.16
CA ASP A 88 12.66 -0.46 6.38
C ASP A 88 11.75 -1.64 6.73
N GLU A 89 10.83 -2.01 5.83
CA GLU A 89 9.83 -3.07 6.01
C GLU A 89 10.40 -4.37 6.61
N GLN A 90 9.69 -4.90 7.59
CA GLN A 90 10.06 -6.12 8.31
C GLN A 90 8.95 -7.17 8.21
N LEU A 91 9.36 -8.39 7.83
CA LEU A 91 8.60 -9.60 8.03
C LEU A 91 8.46 -9.86 9.53
N LEU A 92 7.23 -10.10 9.95
CA LEU A 92 6.87 -10.49 11.30
C LEU A 92 6.66 -12.00 11.35
N ARG A 93 7.18 -12.65 12.39
CA ARG A 93 6.98 -14.08 12.61
C ARG A 93 5.84 -14.29 13.59
N TYR A 94 4.87 -15.10 13.19
CA TYR A 94 3.82 -15.60 14.05
C TYR A 94 3.69 -17.12 13.85
N LYS A 95 4.13 -17.89 14.83
CA LYS A 95 4.20 -19.37 14.73
C LYS A 95 4.96 -19.79 13.45
N ASN A 96 4.28 -20.51 12.55
CA ASN A 96 4.85 -20.97 11.27
C ASN A 96 4.66 -19.95 10.12
N TRP A 97 4.01 -18.81 10.38
CA TRP A 97 3.69 -17.80 9.38
C TRP A 97 4.69 -16.64 9.42
N LEU A 98 5.02 -16.15 8.23
CA LEU A 98 5.66 -14.86 8.02
C LEU A 98 4.62 -13.90 7.46
N ILE A 99 4.60 -12.69 7.99
CA ILE A 99 3.62 -11.65 7.66
C ILE A 99 4.39 -10.40 7.25
N LEU A 100 4.18 -9.92 6.03
CA LEU A 100 4.65 -8.61 5.57
C LEU A 100 3.47 -7.66 5.55
N LYS A 101 3.55 -6.54 6.27
CA LYS A 101 2.68 -5.39 6.04
C LYS A 101 3.20 -4.64 4.80
N THR A 102 2.29 -4.29 3.89
CA THR A 102 2.61 -3.45 2.73
C THR A 102 1.41 -2.57 2.34
N GLY A 103 1.61 -1.62 1.44
CA GLY A 103 0.51 -0.85 0.83
C GLY A 103 -0.35 -1.70 -0.12
N GLY A 104 -1.65 -1.39 -0.16
CA GLY A 104 -2.63 -1.95 -1.09
C GLY A 104 -3.13 -0.91 -2.10
N TRP A 105 -4.39 -1.04 -2.50
CA TRP A 105 -5.11 -0.06 -3.30
C TRP A 105 -5.20 1.30 -2.59
N ILE A 106 -5.69 2.30 -3.32
CA ILE A 106 -5.86 3.67 -2.85
C ILE A 106 -6.52 3.70 -1.46
N GLY A 107 -5.82 4.30 -0.49
CA GLY A 107 -6.32 4.45 0.88
C GLY A 107 -6.27 3.19 1.73
N THR A 108 -5.59 2.11 1.29
CA THR A 108 -5.57 0.84 2.03
C THR A 108 -4.16 0.31 2.26
N ASP A 109 -4.01 -0.48 3.31
CA ASP A 109 -2.89 -1.40 3.50
C ASP A 109 -3.35 -2.83 3.21
N LYS A 110 -2.39 -3.69 2.88
CA LYS A 110 -2.59 -5.14 2.80
C LYS A 110 -1.51 -5.87 3.57
N ILE A 111 -1.70 -7.17 3.73
CA ILE A 111 -0.67 -8.08 4.24
C ILE A 111 -0.37 -9.16 3.22
N ILE A 112 0.88 -9.59 3.20
CA ILE A 112 1.31 -10.82 2.54
C ILE A 112 1.63 -11.83 3.64
N VAL A 113 0.97 -12.98 3.63
CA VAL A 113 1.18 -14.05 4.61
C VAL A 113 1.65 -15.30 3.91
N GLY A 114 2.74 -15.88 4.40
CA GLY A 114 3.24 -17.13 3.84
C GLY A 114 3.93 -18.04 4.83
N ASN A 115 4.13 -19.29 4.41
CA ASN A 115 4.76 -20.33 5.20
C ASN A 115 5.90 -20.98 4.40
N LEU A 116 7.12 -20.83 4.92
CA LEU A 116 8.32 -21.34 4.25
C LEU A 116 8.32 -22.86 4.06
N LYS A 117 7.61 -23.62 4.90
CA LYS A 117 7.59 -25.09 4.81
C LYS A 117 6.82 -25.59 3.60
N ASN A 118 5.75 -24.89 3.21
CA ASN A 118 4.88 -25.30 2.09
C ASN A 118 4.99 -24.36 0.88
N GLY A 119 5.76 -23.27 0.97
CA GLY A 119 5.98 -22.30 -0.10
C GLY A 119 4.75 -21.50 -0.50
N LYS A 120 3.64 -21.57 0.26
CA LYS A 120 2.41 -20.83 -0.05
C LYS A 120 2.50 -19.42 0.52
N TRP A 121 2.20 -18.44 -0.34
CA TRP A 121 2.07 -17.02 -0.01
C TRP A 121 0.72 -16.54 -0.52
N ASN A 122 0.02 -15.77 0.29
CA ASN A 122 -1.27 -15.18 -0.06
C ASN A 122 -1.27 -13.72 0.35
N GLU A 123 -1.97 -12.91 -0.43
CA GLU A 123 -2.17 -11.50 -0.16
C GLU A 123 -3.59 -11.27 0.36
N PHE A 124 -3.71 -10.47 1.42
CA PHE A 124 -5.00 -10.10 1.99
C PHE A 124 -5.09 -8.59 2.09
N GLU A 125 -6.01 -8.04 1.31
CA GLU A 125 -6.23 -6.61 1.23
C GLU A 125 -7.46 -6.21 2.04
N PHE A 126 -7.28 -5.16 2.84
CA PHE A 126 -8.31 -4.64 3.73
C PHE A 126 -9.08 -3.53 3.02
N THR A 127 -9.89 -3.90 2.03
CA THR A 127 -10.76 -2.96 1.32
C THR A 127 -12.07 -2.73 2.09
N PRO A 128 -12.78 -1.63 1.82
CA PRO A 128 -14.14 -1.41 2.31
C PRO A 128 -15.06 -2.61 2.07
N GLU A 129 -15.00 -3.19 0.87
CA GLU A 129 -15.84 -4.32 0.49
C GLU A 129 -15.48 -5.59 1.27
N SER A 130 -14.19 -5.82 1.57
CA SER A 130 -13.79 -6.99 2.36
C SER A 130 -14.14 -6.83 3.83
N ILE A 131 -13.98 -5.63 4.40
CA ILE A 131 -14.30 -5.33 5.80
C ILE A 131 -15.81 -5.37 6.04
N GLU A 132 -16.60 -4.69 5.20
CA GLU A 132 -18.03 -4.48 5.49
C GLU A 132 -18.93 -5.68 5.15
N LYS A 133 -18.42 -6.63 4.36
CA LYS A 133 -19.09 -7.92 4.11
C LYS A 133 -18.97 -8.90 5.27
N GLU A 134 -18.06 -8.67 6.21
CA GLU A 134 -17.82 -9.56 7.34
C GLU A 134 -19.00 -9.56 8.31
N GLY A 135 -19.31 -10.75 8.84
CA GLY A 135 -20.50 -10.93 9.67
C GLY A 135 -20.48 -10.07 10.95
N LEU A 136 -19.30 -9.87 11.54
CA LEU A 136 -19.16 -9.02 12.74
C LEU A 136 -19.40 -7.53 12.45
N TRP A 137 -19.04 -7.06 11.26
CA TRP A 137 -19.37 -5.69 10.83
C TRP A 137 -20.88 -5.52 10.71
N GLN A 138 -21.54 -6.46 10.02
CA GLN A 138 -22.98 -6.44 9.81
C GLN A 138 -23.74 -6.53 11.15
N GLN A 139 -23.29 -7.37 12.08
CA GLN A 139 -23.89 -7.48 13.41
C GLN A 139 -23.76 -6.22 14.26
N ALA A 140 -22.70 -5.43 14.04
CA ALA A 140 -22.52 -4.15 14.72
C ALA A 140 -23.51 -3.07 14.22
N ASN A 141 -24.27 -3.33 13.15
CA ASN A 141 -25.24 -2.40 12.55
C ASN A 141 -24.63 -1.01 12.28
N ILE A 142 -23.37 -0.98 11.84
CA ILE A 142 -22.66 0.26 11.52
C ILE A 142 -23.24 0.81 10.22
N GLN A 143 -23.70 2.06 10.26
CA GLN A 143 -24.15 2.75 9.05
C GLN A 143 -22.93 3.21 8.24
N SER A 144 -22.68 2.53 7.14
CA SER A 144 -21.60 2.82 6.19
C SER A 144 -22.11 2.83 4.75
N LEU A 145 -21.47 3.63 3.91
CA LEU A 145 -21.80 3.77 2.48
C LEU A 145 -20.59 3.37 1.63
N THR A 146 -20.43 2.07 1.38
CA THR A 146 -19.31 1.48 0.60
C THR A 146 -19.15 2.06 -0.80
N SER A 147 -20.24 2.44 -1.45
CA SER A 147 -20.22 2.97 -2.83
C SER A 147 -19.70 4.42 -2.94
N PHE A 148 -19.34 5.05 -1.82
CA PHE A 148 -18.93 6.45 -1.78
C PHE A 148 -17.50 6.59 -1.30
N CYS A 149 -16.73 7.43 -2.00
CA CYS A 149 -15.42 7.88 -1.55
C CYS A 149 -15.52 8.67 -0.23
N CYS A 150 -14.48 8.77 0.60
CA CYS A 150 -13.17 8.12 0.48
C CYS A 150 -12.87 7.35 1.77
N SER A 151 -13.16 6.06 1.75
CA SER A 151 -12.84 5.15 2.83
C SER A 151 -11.33 4.85 2.85
N GLU A 152 -10.81 4.63 4.05
CA GLU A 152 -9.39 4.35 4.28
C GLU A 152 -9.26 3.22 5.30
N ALA A 153 -8.39 2.25 5.04
CA ALA A 153 -8.14 1.12 5.92
C ALA A 153 -6.62 0.92 6.08
N PHE A 154 -6.06 1.43 7.18
CA PHE A 154 -4.63 1.37 7.45
C PHE A 154 -4.33 0.49 8.65
N ILE A 155 -3.29 -0.32 8.54
CA ILE A 155 -2.85 -1.20 9.64
C ILE A 155 -2.12 -0.35 10.66
N GLU A 156 -2.69 -0.23 11.87
CA GLU A 156 -2.07 0.44 13.00
C GLU A 156 -0.90 -0.39 13.54
N ASN A 157 -1.13 -1.69 13.77
CA ASN A 157 -0.10 -2.60 14.21
C ASN A 157 -0.42 -4.06 13.86
N ILE A 158 0.63 -4.89 13.91
CA ILE A 158 0.54 -6.34 13.87
C ILE A 158 1.38 -6.87 15.02
N ASN A 159 0.75 -7.60 15.95
CA ASN A 159 1.45 -8.20 17.08
C ASN A 159 0.88 -9.57 17.41
N ASN A 160 1.76 -10.56 17.50
CA ASN A 160 1.40 -11.94 17.84
C ASN A 160 0.22 -12.48 17.02
N GLY A 161 0.24 -12.24 15.70
CA GLY A 161 -0.80 -12.66 14.76
C GLY A 161 -2.06 -11.78 14.77
N GLN A 162 -2.23 -10.91 15.75
CA GLN A 162 -3.33 -9.96 15.78
C GLN A 162 -3.00 -8.75 14.92
N ILE A 163 -3.96 -8.31 14.10
CA ILE A 163 -3.86 -7.15 13.23
C ILE A 163 -4.90 -6.14 13.70
N VAL A 164 -4.49 -4.90 13.93
CA VAL A 164 -5.39 -3.80 14.26
C VAL A 164 -5.40 -2.82 13.10
N LEU A 165 -6.58 -2.55 12.59
CA LEU A 165 -6.83 -1.62 11.49
C LEU A 165 -7.60 -0.42 12.00
N ASN A 166 -7.20 0.76 11.53
CA ASN A 166 -8.02 1.95 11.58
C ASN A 166 -8.81 2.01 10.28
N TYR A 167 -10.13 1.91 10.38
CA TYR A 167 -11.03 1.98 9.23
C TYR A 167 -11.89 3.24 9.30
N LYS A 168 -11.76 4.09 8.28
CA LYS A 168 -12.56 5.29 8.06
C LYS A 168 -13.54 5.00 6.94
N TYR A 169 -14.81 5.31 7.15
CA TYR A 169 -15.88 5.02 6.21
C TYR A 169 -16.89 6.15 6.15
N ARG A 170 -17.62 6.22 5.04
CA ARG A 170 -18.63 7.24 4.77
C ARG A 170 -19.92 6.92 5.53
N THR A 171 -20.52 7.88 6.24
CA THR A 171 -21.76 7.65 7.02
C THR A 171 -23.01 8.32 6.45
N SER A 172 -22.86 9.29 5.54
CA SER A 172 -23.98 9.95 4.87
C SER A 172 -23.63 10.29 3.42
N GLU A 173 -24.62 10.46 2.54
CA GLU A 173 -24.37 10.95 1.18
C GLU A 173 -24.01 12.43 1.19
N MET A 174 -24.68 13.20 2.04
CA MET A 174 -24.44 14.62 2.29
C MET A 174 -24.45 14.91 3.80
N PRO A 175 -23.62 15.86 4.29
CA PRO A 175 -22.49 16.50 3.60
C PRO A 175 -21.34 15.52 3.29
N VAL A 176 -20.54 15.83 2.26
CA VAL A 176 -19.41 15.02 1.71
C VAL A 176 -18.29 14.69 2.69
N ASN A 177 -18.29 15.31 3.87
CA ASN A 177 -17.20 15.21 4.85
C ASN A 177 -17.56 14.47 6.14
N ASN A 178 -18.77 13.91 6.23
CA ASN A 178 -19.14 13.05 7.35
C ASN A 178 -18.52 11.67 7.20
N TYR A 179 -17.67 11.32 8.16
CA TYR A 179 -16.99 10.03 8.24
C TYR A 179 -17.18 9.42 9.63
N GLY A 180 -17.40 8.11 9.64
CA GLY A 180 -17.23 7.26 10.80
C GLY A 180 -15.80 6.73 10.85
N GLN A 181 -15.37 6.34 12.04
CA GLN A 181 -14.11 5.66 12.26
C GLN A 181 -14.34 4.49 13.19
N SER A 182 -13.74 3.36 12.86
CA SER A 182 -13.80 2.16 13.68
C SER A 182 -12.44 1.48 13.73
N LYS A 183 -12.16 0.83 14.86
CA LYS A 183 -11.03 -0.09 14.97
C LYS A 183 -11.51 -1.50 14.65
N VAL A 184 -10.90 -2.10 13.64
CA VAL A 184 -11.20 -3.46 13.20
C VAL A 184 -10.04 -4.36 13.60
N TYR A 185 -10.36 -5.51 14.19
CA TYR A 185 -9.37 -6.44 14.73
C TYR A 185 -9.48 -7.76 13.99
N TYR A 186 -8.36 -8.24 13.46
CA TYR A 186 -8.22 -9.56 12.87
C TYR A 186 -7.22 -10.41 13.64
N ILE A 187 -7.32 -11.72 13.52
CA ILE A 187 -6.30 -12.69 13.98
C ILE A 187 -5.91 -13.58 12.80
N ILE A 188 -4.61 -13.85 12.64
CA ILE A 188 -4.15 -14.87 11.70
C ILE A 188 -4.54 -16.25 12.23
N ASN A 189 -5.35 -16.98 11.47
CA ASN A 189 -5.68 -18.36 11.75
C ASN A 189 -4.41 -19.23 11.70
N ASP A 190 -4.11 -19.94 12.78
CA ASP A 190 -2.88 -20.71 12.93
C ASP A 190 -2.68 -21.81 11.88
N SER A 191 -3.79 -22.40 11.42
CA SER A 191 -3.79 -23.52 10.49
C SER A 191 -3.75 -23.07 9.04
N THR A 192 -4.46 -21.99 8.71
CA THR A 192 -4.63 -21.54 7.31
C THR A 192 -3.78 -20.34 6.92
N GLY A 193 -3.39 -19.51 7.89
CA GLY A 193 -2.69 -18.24 7.64
C GLY A 193 -3.61 -17.11 7.18
N ILE A 194 -4.92 -17.37 7.10
CA ILE A 194 -5.92 -16.39 6.68
C ILE A 194 -6.28 -15.49 7.87
N PRO A 195 -6.30 -14.15 7.71
CA PRO A 195 -6.81 -13.25 8.73
C PRO A 195 -8.32 -13.39 8.90
N GLU A 196 -8.79 -13.57 10.12
CA GLU A 196 -10.21 -13.66 10.47
C GLU A 196 -10.61 -12.48 11.36
N MET A 197 -11.71 -11.80 11.04
CA MET A 197 -12.20 -10.70 11.87
C MET A 197 -12.68 -11.25 13.22
N ILE A 198 -12.21 -10.66 14.31
CA ILE A 198 -12.57 -11.06 15.68
C ILE A 198 -13.34 -9.98 16.44
N LYS A 199 -13.22 -8.71 16.00
CA LYS A 199 -13.87 -7.59 16.68
C LYS A 199 -13.94 -6.34 15.80
N VAL A 200 -15.01 -5.57 15.99
CA VAL A 200 -15.11 -4.17 15.55
C VAL A 200 -15.43 -3.30 16.76
N LYS A 201 -14.87 -2.10 16.83
CA LYS A 201 -15.13 -1.09 17.86
C LYS A 201 -15.29 0.30 17.25
#